data_AF-A0A2K4MT83-F1
#
_entry.id   AF-A0A2K4MT83-F1
#
_cell.length_a   1.000
_cell.length_b   1.000
_cell.length_c   1.000
_cell.angle_alpha   90.00
_cell.angle_beta   90.00
_cell.angle_gamma   90.00
#
_symmetry.space_group_name_H-M   'P 1'
#
loop_
_entity.id
_entity.type
_entity.pdbx_description
1 polymer ?
#
loop_
_entity_poly.entity_id
_entity_poly.type
_entity_poly.pdbx_seq_one_letter_code
_entity_poly.pdbx_strand_id
1 'polypeptide(L)'
;MSIYSGEDLTAVDLIVDAIYRGFKTDKGGIADPLVPLVGVSRQGGFRYRGTRDRPTLLVLTSNLAEADWPDELDPTTGRFVYYGDNRHPGRQLHDTPRFGNQLLKDLFDRTHNGRRHEVPPILIFTSEGPGRSFRFRGLAVPGHPAMPATEDLVAIWKTDGADRFQNYRAVFTILDAAVISREWIQAMGLGIPGAKEAPPVWQTWLETGMAKPLEAPRTQQIRPKADQLPSSHDDITLINVIKDRYQHDPFGFESCAGAITKLLLSNVSRFELTRPWRDGGRDGVGTLRLGQGLASIEVAFALEAKCYGLENSVGVREVSRLISRIKHREFGVLVTTSFIDRQAYQEVVDDGHPVIFVTAIDIVRLLREAGYSSPPLVSDWLNGLQ
;
A
#
# COMPACT_ATOMS: atom_id res chain seq x y z
N MET A 1 -13.53 18.83 -0.22
CA MET A 1 -12.92 18.04 -1.30
C MET A 1 -13.07 18.80 -2.60
N SER A 2 -11.97 19.30 -3.17
CA SER A 2 -11.99 20.14 -4.38
C SER A 2 -12.07 19.26 -5.64
N ILE A 3 -12.92 19.67 -6.59
CA ILE A 3 -13.16 18.94 -7.85
C ILE A 3 -13.08 19.95 -8.99
N TYR A 4 -12.31 19.62 -10.03
CA TYR A 4 -12.10 20.45 -11.23
C TYR A 4 -12.45 19.68 -12.51
N SER A 5 -12.99 20.36 -13.51
CA SER A 5 -13.40 19.76 -14.79
C SER A 5 -13.45 20.81 -15.91
N GLY A 6 -13.50 20.38 -17.17
CA GLY A 6 -13.68 21.27 -18.31
C GLY A 6 -12.58 22.33 -18.43
N GLU A 7 -12.97 23.59 -18.53
CA GLU A 7 -12.06 24.74 -18.72
C GLU A 7 -11.13 24.94 -17.51
N ASP A 8 -11.56 24.60 -16.30
CA ASP A 8 -10.75 24.71 -15.08
C ASP A 8 -9.41 23.98 -15.22
N LEU A 9 -9.39 22.84 -15.92
CA LEU A 9 -8.21 21.99 -16.12
C LEU A 9 -7.08 22.70 -16.88
N THR A 10 -7.38 23.81 -17.55
CA THR A 10 -6.41 24.62 -18.29
C THR A 10 -5.81 25.77 -17.48
N ALA A 11 -6.33 26.04 -16.28
CA ALA A 11 -5.92 27.16 -15.44
C ALA A 11 -5.45 26.71 -14.04
N VAL A 12 -6.04 25.64 -13.50
CA VAL A 12 -5.79 25.20 -12.13
C VAL A 12 -4.41 24.56 -11.94
N ASP A 13 -3.84 24.76 -10.76
CA ASP A 13 -2.68 24.02 -10.25
C ASP A 13 -3.02 22.55 -9.91
N LEU A 14 -1.98 21.74 -9.69
CA LEU A 14 -2.13 20.40 -9.13
C LEU A 14 -2.11 20.46 -7.60
N ILE A 15 -3.25 20.15 -6.97
CA ILE A 15 -3.46 20.22 -5.53
C ILE A 15 -3.60 18.79 -5.00
N VAL A 16 -2.83 18.43 -3.97
CA VAL A 16 -2.86 17.09 -3.38
C VAL A 16 -4.29 16.74 -2.96
N ASP A 17 -4.69 15.52 -3.29
CA ASP A 17 -6.01 14.92 -3.08
C ASP A 17 -7.21 15.59 -3.75
N ALA A 18 -7.00 16.62 -4.57
CA ALA A 18 -8.04 17.16 -5.44
C ALA A 18 -8.37 16.18 -6.58
N ILE A 19 -9.64 16.20 -7.02
CA ILE A 19 -10.11 15.37 -8.15
C ILE A 19 -10.18 16.20 -9.43
N TYR A 20 -9.61 15.66 -10.50
CA TYR A 20 -9.65 16.20 -11.85
C TYR A 20 -10.48 15.26 -12.73
N ARG A 21 -11.62 15.74 -13.22
CA ARG A 21 -12.59 14.94 -13.97
C ARG A 21 -12.49 15.18 -15.46
N GLY A 22 -12.58 14.10 -16.22
CA GLY A 22 -12.85 14.17 -17.64
C GLY A 22 -14.23 14.77 -17.92
N PHE A 23 -14.36 15.42 -19.07
CA PHE A 23 -15.59 16.07 -19.52
C PHE A 23 -16.09 15.43 -20.83
N LYS A 24 -17.39 15.52 -21.09
CA LYS A 24 -17.97 15.04 -22.36
C LYS A 24 -17.46 15.90 -23.51
N THR A 25 -17.03 15.24 -24.57
CA THR A 25 -16.67 15.86 -25.84
C THR A 25 -17.86 15.87 -26.79
N ASP A 26 -17.82 16.72 -27.82
CA ASP A 26 -18.86 16.78 -28.86
C ASP A 26 -19.09 15.43 -29.57
N LYS A 27 -18.08 14.55 -29.55
CA LYS A 27 -18.14 13.19 -30.11
C LYS A 27 -18.74 12.15 -29.14
N GLY A 28 -19.27 12.59 -27.99
CA GLY A 28 -19.93 11.73 -26.99
C GLY A 28 -18.99 10.97 -26.05
N GLY A 29 -17.68 10.97 -26.29
CA GLY A 29 -16.68 10.35 -25.40
C GLY A 29 -16.26 11.25 -24.24
N ILE A 30 -15.68 10.67 -23.19
CA ILE A 30 -15.10 11.43 -22.06
C ILE A 30 -13.62 11.75 -22.35
N ALA A 31 -13.28 13.04 -22.37
CA ALA A 31 -11.90 13.51 -22.50
C ALA A 31 -11.06 13.09 -21.30
N ASP A 32 -9.79 12.72 -21.53
CA ASP A 32 -8.85 12.46 -20.44
C ASP A 32 -8.39 13.79 -19.82
N PRO A 33 -8.61 14.02 -18.52
CA PRO A 33 -8.31 15.31 -17.91
C PRO A 33 -6.81 15.59 -17.80
N LEU A 34 -5.94 14.56 -17.85
CA LEU A 34 -4.49 14.74 -17.76
C LEU A 34 -3.90 15.38 -19.04
N VAL A 35 -4.65 15.36 -20.15
CA VAL A 35 -4.25 16.03 -21.40
C VAL A 35 -4.23 17.55 -21.23
N PRO A 36 -5.34 18.25 -20.91
CA PRO A 36 -5.31 19.69 -20.68
C PRO A 36 -4.56 20.08 -19.40
N LEU A 37 -4.58 19.21 -18.38
CA LEU A 37 -3.98 19.49 -17.08
C LEU A 37 -2.45 19.41 -17.10
N VAL A 38 -1.89 18.40 -17.76
CA VAL A 38 -0.44 18.09 -17.71
C VAL A 38 0.22 18.13 -19.09
N GLY A 39 -0.53 17.84 -20.15
CA GLY A 39 -0.02 17.76 -21.53
C GLY A 39 0.53 16.38 -21.91
N VAL A 40 0.19 15.33 -21.17
CA VAL A 40 0.57 13.94 -21.49
C VAL A 40 -0.38 13.30 -22.51
N SER A 41 0.02 12.15 -23.06
CA SER A 41 -0.82 11.36 -23.96
C SER A 41 -2.15 10.95 -23.33
N ARG A 42 -3.14 10.65 -24.19
CA ARG A 42 -4.52 10.35 -23.75
C ARG A 42 -4.67 9.13 -22.86
N GLN A 43 -3.81 8.10 -22.90
CA GLN A 43 -4.04 6.85 -22.16
C GLN A 43 -2.74 6.21 -21.67
N GLY A 44 -2.85 5.41 -20.60
CA GLY A 44 -1.83 4.49 -20.13
C GLY A 44 -1.47 4.67 -18.65
N GLY A 45 -0.93 3.60 -18.04
CA GLY A 45 -0.42 3.62 -16.67
C GLY A 45 0.82 4.50 -16.50
N PHE A 46 1.75 4.39 -17.46
CA PHE A 46 2.89 5.29 -17.63
C PHE A 46 2.60 6.29 -18.74
N ARG A 47 2.75 7.60 -18.47
CA ARG A 47 2.64 8.63 -19.51
C ARG A 47 3.73 9.65 -19.31
N TYR A 48 4.47 9.98 -20.36
CA TYR A 48 5.55 10.96 -20.28
C TYR A 48 5.40 12.04 -21.34
N ARG A 49 6.02 13.18 -21.08
CA ARG A 49 6.34 14.20 -22.09
C ARG A 49 7.82 14.10 -22.46
N GLY A 50 8.20 14.66 -23.60
CA GLY A 50 9.56 14.52 -24.14
C GLY A 50 9.74 13.22 -24.89
N THR A 51 10.96 12.67 -24.86
CA THR A 51 11.31 11.42 -25.55
C THR A 51 11.41 10.28 -24.56
N ARG A 52 11.39 9.03 -25.05
CA ARG A 52 11.59 7.85 -24.20
C ARG A 52 12.93 7.92 -23.44
N ASP A 53 14.00 8.28 -24.14
CA ASP A 53 15.34 8.28 -23.56
C ASP A 53 15.59 9.52 -22.69
N ARG A 54 14.87 10.62 -22.94
CA ARG A 54 14.89 11.85 -22.13
C ARG A 54 13.46 12.34 -21.88
N PRO A 55 12.75 11.72 -20.93
CA PRO A 55 11.45 12.21 -20.50
C PRO A 55 11.64 13.55 -19.78
N THR A 56 10.77 14.52 -20.06
CA THR A 56 10.79 15.83 -19.42
C THR A 56 9.80 15.91 -18.26
N LEU A 57 8.79 15.05 -18.27
CA LEU A 57 7.79 14.90 -17.23
C LEU A 57 7.25 13.47 -17.26
N LEU A 58 6.95 12.89 -16.09
CA LEU A 58 6.36 11.57 -15.97
C LEU A 58 5.07 11.63 -15.16
N VAL A 59 4.07 10.87 -15.59
CA VAL A 59 2.81 10.66 -14.90
C VAL A 59 2.62 9.17 -14.71
N LEU A 60 2.42 8.76 -13.44
CA LEU A 60 2.03 7.41 -13.08
C LEU A 60 0.58 7.42 -12.63
N THR A 61 -0.24 6.55 -13.23
CA THR A 61 -1.62 6.35 -12.82
C THR A 61 -1.81 4.93 -12.30
N SER A 62 -2.47 4.79 -11.14
CA SER A 62 -2.91 3.49 -10.60
C SER A 62 -4.41 3.49 -10.31
N ASN A 63 -5.03 2.32 -10.27
CA ASN A 63 -6.41 2.14 -9.79
C ASN A 63 -6.46 1.64 -8.33
N LEU A 64 -5.32 1.27 -7.74
CA LEU A 64 -5.19 0.66 -6.40
C LEU A 64 -6.09 -0.57 -6.17
N ALA A 65 -6.54 -1.22 -7.25
CA ALA A 65 -7.57 -2.26 -7.21
C ALA A 65 -7.08 -3.61 -7.77
N GLU A 66 -5.92 -3.65 -8.41
CA GLU A 66 -5.37 -4.89 -8.97
C GLU A 66 -4.75 -5.76 -7.88
N ALA A 67 -5.39 -6.91 -7.61
CA ALA A 67 -4.96 -7.82 -6.55
C ALA A 67 -3.58 -8.46 -6.81
N ASP A 68 -3.26 -8.75 -8.08
CA ASP A 68 -1.99 -9.38 -8.45
C ASP A 68 -0.81 -8.40 -8.44
N TRP A 69 -1.13 -7.11 -8.57
CA TRP A 69 -0.20 -5.98 -8.63
C TRP A 69 -0.66 -4.89 -7.65
N PRO A 70 -0.49 -5.11 -6.34
CA PRO A 70 -1.08 -4.28 -5.30
C PRO A 70 -0.32 -2.97 -5.13
N ASP A 71 -0.43 -2.07 -6.12
CA ASP A 71 0.02 -0.68 -5.98
C ASP A 71 -0.55 -0.10 -4.69
N GLU A 72 0.29 0.56 -3.90
CA GLU A 72 -0.07 1.00 -2.55
C GLU A 72 0.41 2.43 -2.32
N LEU A 73 -0.47 3.28 -1.79
CA LEU A 73 -0.11 4.58 -1.25
C LEU A 73 -0.27 4.54 0.27
N ASP A 74 0.83 4.74 0.99
CA ASP A 74 0.83 4.93 2.43
C ASP A 74 0.88 6.43 2.75
N PRO A 75 -0.25 7.06 3.12
CA PRO A 75 -0.29 8.48 3.43
C PRO A 75 0.45 8.83 4.73
N THR A 76 0.72 7.86 5.60
CA THR A 76 1.37 8.14 6.89
C THR A 76 2.88 8.35 6.74
N THR A 77 3.48 7.71 5.74
CA THR A 77 4.92 7.80 5.44
C THR A 77 5.22 8.56 4.15
N GLY A 78 4.20 8.87 3.34
CA GLY A 78 4.39 9.42 2.00
C GLY A 78 4.97 8.40 1.01
N ARG A 79 4.96 7.10 1.34
CA ARG A 79 5.49 6.03 0.48
C ARG A 79 4.47 5.61 -0.56
N PHE A 80 4.92 5.49 -1.81
CA PHE A 80 4.13 4.94 -2.91
C PHE A 80 4.84 3.75 -3.54
N VAL A 81 4.21 2.58 -3.50
CA VAL A 81 4.67 1.35 -4.16
C VAL A 81 3.94 1.21 -5.49
N TYR A 82 4.70 1.03 -6.57
CA TYR A 82 4.18 0.90 -7.92
C TYR A 82 4.77 -0.31 -8.64
N TYR A 83 3.92 -1.14 -9.24
CA TYR A 83 4.31 -2.32 -9.99
C TYR A 83 4.39 -2.04 -11.49
N GLY A 84 5.45 -2.58 -12.10
CA GLY A 84 5.81 -2.40 -13.50
C GLY A 84 4.78 -2.89 -14.52
N ASP A 85 5.05 -2.66 -15.80
CA ASP A 85 4.13 -2.96 -16.90
C ASP A 85 4.31 -4.35 -17.54
N ASN A 86 5.23 -5.19 -17.05
CA ASN A 86 5.31 -6.60 -17.46
C ASN A 86 4.38 -7.48 -16.62
N ARG A 87 3.09 -7.49 -16.96
CA ARG A 87 2.03 -8.13 -16.15
C ARG A 87 1.59 -9.52 -16.61
N HIS A 88 2.20 -10.06 -17.67
CA HIS A 88 1.89 -11.37 -18.23
C HIS A 88 3.18 -12.11 -18.61
N PRO A 89 3.19 -13.45 -18.61
CA PRO A 89 4.34 -14.24 -19.05
C PRO A 89 4.63 -14.08 -20.55
N GLY A 90 5.80 -14.59 -20.96
CA GLY A 90 6.23 -14.62 -22.36
C GLY A 90 7.09 -13.44 -22.82
N ARG A 91 7.45 -12.52 -21.92
CA ARG A 91 8.35 -11.40 -22.21
C ARG A 91 9.45 -11.25 -21.16
N GLN A 92 10.60 -10.75 -21.61
CA GLN A 92 11.68 -10.34 -20.72
C GLN A 92 11.26 -9.10 -19.90
N LEU A 93 11.90 -8.89 -18.75
CA LEU A 93 11.55 -7.84 -17.79
C LEU A 93 11.41 -6.44 -18.43
N HIS A 94 12.28 -6.09 -19.37
CA HIS A 94 12.31 -4.77 -20.03
C HIS A 94 11.58 -4.74 -21.38
N ASP A 95 11.15 -5.89 -21.90
CA ASP A 95 10.44 -6.00 -23.18
C ASP A 95 8.94 -5.76 -22.99
N THR A 96 8.56 -4.51 -22.73
CA THR A 96 7.16 -4.14 -22.47
C THR A 96 6.61 -3.23 -23.57
N PRO A 97 5.31 -3.32 -23.91
CA PRO A 97 4.73 -2.60 -25.07
C PRO A 97 4.91 -1.09 -25.04
N ARG A 98 5.03 -0.51 -23.83
CA ARG A 98 5.18 0.94 -23.62
C ARG A 98 6.44 1.29 -22.85
N PHE A 99 7.36 0.33 -22.71
CA PHE A 99 8.68 0.50 -22.09
C PHE A 99 8.64 0.98 -20.63
N GLY A 100 7.56 0.73 -19.88
CA GLY A 100 7.42 1.21 -18.49
C GLY A 100 8.53 0.68 -17.58
N ASN A 101 8.84 -0.62 -17.65
CA ASN A 101 9.93 -1.23 -16.90
C ASN A 101 11.31 -0.70 -17.27
N GLN A 102 11.56 -0.43 -18.55
CA GLN A 102 12.81 0.20 -18.98
C GLN A 102 12.91 1.63 -18.43
N LEU A 103 11.80 2.38 -18.46
CA LEU A 103 11.74 3.74 -17.92
C LEU A 103 12.00 3.75 -16.40
N LEU A 104 11.40 2.82 -15.65
CA LEU A 104 11.68 2.63 -14.23
C LEU A 104 13.17 2.38 -14.00
N LYS A 105 13.76 1.41 -14.70
CA LYS A 105 15.19 1.13 -14.61
C LYS A 105 16.03 2.39 -14.83
N ASP A 106 15.77 3.13 -15.89
CA ASP A 106 16.54 4.33 -16.24
C ASP A 106 16.39 5.46 -15.20
N LEU A 107 15.21 5.60 -14.59
CA LEU A 107 14.96 6.59 -13.52
C LEU A 107 15.74 6.29 -12.24
N PHE A 108 15.69 5.04 -11.79
CA PHE A 108 16.41 4.62 -10.60
C PHE A 108 17.93 4.63 -10.84
N ASP A 109 18.39 4.19 -12.02
CA ASP A 109 19.80 4.28 -12.42
C ASP A 109 20.31 5.73 -12.37
N ARG A 110 19.55 6.70 -12.88
CA ARG A 110 19.94 8.13 -12.80
C ARG A 110 20.02 8.60 -11.35
N THR A 111 19.06 8.21 -10.52
CA THR A 111 18.99 8.59 -9.10
C THR A 111 20.19 8.04 -8.33
N HIS A 112 20.50 6.75 -8.46
CA HIS A 112 21.60 6.09 -7.77
C HIS A 112 22.98 6.56 -8.25
N ASN A 113 23.10 6.99 -9.51
CA ASN A 113 24.33 7.56 -10.05
C ASN A 113 24.46 9.09 -9.82
N GLY A 114 23.61 9.69 -8.97
CA GLY A 114 23.67 11.13 -8.67
C GLY A 114 23.24 12.06 -9.80
N ARG A 115 22.72 11.51 -10.92
CA ARG A 115 22.24 12.25 -12.09
C ARG A 115 20.78 12.69 -11.92
N ARG A 116 20.43 13.20 -10.74
CA ARG A 116 19.05 13.60 -10.38
C ARG A 116 18.48 14.68 -11.30
N HIS A 117 19.33 15.55 -11.86
CA HIS A 117 18.92 16.56 -12.84
C HIS A 117 18.39 15.96 -14.16
N GLU A 118 18.68 14.68 -14.44
CA GLU A 118 18.13 13.93 -15.59
C GLU A 118 16.81 13.22 -15.24
N VAL A 119 16.36 13.27 -13.99
CA VAL A 119 15.11 12.64 -13.54
C VAL A 119 13.97 13.64 -13.75
N PRO A 120 12.94 13.29 -14.54
CA PRO A 120 11.77 14.13 -14.71
C PRO A 120 10.96 14.20 -13.40
N PRO A 121 10.21 15.30 -13.16
CA PRO A 121 9.19 15.30 -12.13
C PRO A 121 8.17 14.17 -12.38
N ILE A 122 7.85 13.42 -11.32
CA ILE A 122 6.95 12.28 -11.36
C ILE A 122 5.64 12.68 -10.68
N LEU A 123 4.55 12.73 -11.42
CA LEU A 123 3.24 13.11 -10.91
C LEU A 123 2.39 11.84 -10.71
N ILE A 124 1.95 11.59 -9.48
CA ILE A 124 1.19 10.39 -9.13
C ILE A 124 -0.30 10.70 -9.13
N PHE A 125 -1.08 9.86 -9.80
CA PHE A 125 -2.53 9.94 -9.81
C PHE A 125 -3.17 8.59 -9.50
N THR A 126 -4.29 8.59 -8.79
CA THR A 126 -5.13 7.41 -8.61
C THR A 126 -6.46 7.60 -9.33
N SER A 127 -6.93 6.55 -9.99
CA SER A 127 -8.23 6.56 -10.66
C SER A 127 -9.36 6.62 -9.64
N GLU A 128 -10.38 7.45 -9.90
CA GLU A 128 -11.54 7.62 -9.05
C GLU A 128 -12.81 7.40 -9.86
N GLY A 129 -13.76 6.64 -9.30
CA GLY A 129 -15.07 6.40 -9.90
C GLY A 129 -16.13 7.41 -9.45
N PRO A 130 -17.19 7.63 -10.25
CA PRO A 130 -17.43 7.12 -11.60
C PRO A 130 -16.78 7.98 -12.70
N GLY A 131 -16.58 7.38 -13.88
CA GLY A 131 -16.06 8.05 -15.07
C GLY A 131 -14.53 8.12 -15.14
N ARG A 132 -14.01 8.93 -16.06
CA ARG A 132 -12.58 9.12 -16.27
C ARG A 132 -12.06 10.24 -15.38
N SER A 133 -11.91 9.95 -14.09
CA SER A 133 -11.48 10.92 -13.08
C SER A 133 -10.20 10.45 -12.41
N PHE A 134 -9.34 11.39 -12.06
CA PHE A 134 -8.09 11.11 -11.37
C PHE A 134 -7.95 12.02 -10.16
N ARG A 135 -7.58 11.43 -9.02
CA ARG A 135 -7.12 12.19 -7.86
C ARG A 135 -5.61 12.36 -7.94
N PHE A 136 -5.14 13.59 -7.78
CA PHE A 136 -3.70 13.85 -7.69
C PHE A 136 -3.19 13.45 -6.31
N ARG A 137 -2.15 12.61 -6.24
CA ARG A 137 -1.57 12.14 -4.98
C ARG A 137 -0.30 12.89 -4.59
N GLY A 138 0.35 13.55 -5.55
CA GLY A 138 1.48 14.42 -5.28
C GLY A 138 2.59 14.30 -6.31
N LEU A 139 3.60 15.16 -6.12
CA LEU A 139 4.88 15.09 -6.79
C LEU A 139 5.75 14.06 -6.09
N ALA A 140 6.39 13.17 -6.84
CA ALA A 140 7.17 12.07 -6.30
C ALA A 140 8.61 12.04 -6.82
N VAL A 141 9.47 11.38 -6.06
CA VAL A 141 10.86 11.08 -6.41
C VAL A 141 11.16 9.58 -6.21
N PRO A 142 12.10 8.97 -6.96
CA PRO A 142 12.50 7.59 -6.75
C PRO A 142 13.14 7.38 -5.38
N GLY A 143 12.87 6.22 -4.75
CA GLY A 143 13.41 5.85 -3.44
C GLY A 143 12.54 6.29 -2.26
N HIS A 144 12.96 5.91 -1.06
CA HIS A 144 12.36 6.34 0.20
C HIS A 144 13.38 6.53 1.31
N PRO A 145 13.32 7.61 2.14
CA PRO A 145 14.30 7.88 3.20
C PRO A 145 14.48 6.75 4.21
N ALA A 146 13.41 6.00 4.50
CA ALA A 146 13.41 4.86 5.42
C ALA A 146 13.74 3.51 4.74
N MET A 147 14.34 3.51 3.55
CA MET A 147 14.62 2.31 2.75
C MET A 147 16.04 2.37 2.17
N PRO A 148 16.77 1.24 2.11
CA PRO A 148 18.06 1.19 1.43
C PRO A 148 17.90 1.32 -0.09
N ALA A 149 18.87 1.95 -0.74
CA ALA A 149 18.88 2.16 -2.20
C ALA A 149 18.87 0.85 -3.03
N THR A 150 19.17 -0.30 -2.43
CA THR A 150 19.13 -1.61 -3.11
C THR A 150 17.74 -2.23 -3.17
N GLU A 151 16.77 -1.68 -2.43
CA GLU A 151 15.41 -2.25 -2.30
C GLU A 151 14.32 -1.36 -2.91
N ASP A 152 14.71 -0.20 -3.45
CA ASP A 152 13.77 0.78 -3.99
C ASP A 152 13.29 0.46 -5.43
N LEU A 153 14.04 -0.37 -6.17
CA LEU A 153 13.61 -0.99 -7.41
C LEU A 153 14.06 -2.46 -7.46
N VAL A 154 13.12 -3.38 -7.27
CA VAL A 154 13.40 -4.83 -7.24
C VAL A 154 12.65 -5.59 -8.32
N ALA A 155 13.33 -6.54 -8.97
CA ALA A 155 12.70 -7.48 -9.88
C ALA A 155 12.08 -8.62 -9.08
N ILE A 156 10.77 -8.76 -9.16
CA ILE A 156 10.01 -9.81 -8.48
C ILE A 156 9.58 -10.88 -9.48
N TRP A 157 9.56 -12.14 -9.04
CA TRP A 157 9.00 -13.24 -9.81
C TRP A 157 7.51 -13.39 -9.50
N LYS A 158 6.72 -13.54 -10.56
CA LYS A 158 5.32 -13.98 -10.48
C LYS A 158 5.14 -15.26 -11.29
N THR A 159 4.10 -16.00 -10.95
CA THR A 159 3.69 -17.22 -11.64
C THR A 159 2.27 -17.01 -12.13
N ASP A 160 2.04 -17.28 -13.41
CA ASP A 160 0.70 -17.32 -14.02
C ASP A 160 0.58 -18.64 -14.78
N GLY A 161 -0.36 -19.50 -14.36
CA GLY A 161 -0.42 -20.88 -14.80
C GLY A 161 0.86 -21.66 -14.47
N ALA A 162 1.52 -22.20 -15.50
CA ALA A 162 2.78 -22.93 -15.38
C ALA A 162 4.03 -22.03 -15.60
N ASP A 163 3.81 -20.79 -16.03
CA ASP A 163 4.88 -19.91 -16.49
C ASP A 163 5.32 -18.95 -15.39
N ARG A 164 6.63 -18.68 -15.36
CA ARG A 164 7.24 -17.70 -14.47
C ARG A 164 7.75 -16.51 -15.28
N PHE A 165 7.52 -15.32 -14.76
CA PHE A 165 8.00 -14.09 -15.37
C PHE A 165 8.38 -13.06 -14.31
N GLN A 166 9.17 -12.07 -14.72
CA GLN A 166 9.64 -11.00 -13.84
C GLN A 166 8.90 -9.69 -14.11
N ASN A 167 8.61 -8.96 -13.06
CA ASN A 167 8.16 -7.57 -13.14
C ASN A 167 8.89 -6.71 -12.10
N TYR A 168 8.82 -5.38 -12.23
CA TYR A 168 9.37 -4.49 -11.22
C TYR A 168 8.38 -4.19 -10.09
N ARG A 169 8.91 -4.05 -8.89
CA ARG A 169 8.30 -3.32 -7.77
C ARG A 169 9.18 -2.10 -7.50
N ALA A 170 8.64 -0.91 -7.74
CA ALA A 170 9.31 0.38 -7.56
C ALA A 170 8.73 1.11 -6.34
N VAL A 171 9.58 1.79 -5.59
CA VAL A 171 9.21 2.59 -4.42
C VAL A 171 9.53 4.05 -4.67
N PHE A 172 8.54 4.90 -4.46
CA PHE A 172 8.63 6.34 -4.58
C PHE A 172 8.28 7.02 -3.26
N THR A 173 8.77 8.24 -3.09
CA THR A 173 8.37 9.15 -2.02
C THR A 173 7.55 10.29 -2.59
N ILE A 174 6.33 10.47 -2.10
CA ILE A 174 5.54 11.68 -2.33
C ILE A 174 6.18 12.81 -1.51
N LEU A 175 6.58 13.89 -2.18
CA LEU A 175 7.20 15.04 -1.54
C LEU A 175 6.18 15.91 -0.82
N ASP A 176 6.60 16.51 0.29
CA ASP A 176 5.84 17.47 1.09
C ASP A 176 5.61 18.81 0.34
N ALA A 177 4.73 18.76 -0.65
CA ALA A 177 4.28 19.89 -1.45
C ALA A 177 2.78 19.76 -1.74
N ALA A 178 1.98 20.53 -1.02
CA ALA A 178 0.51 20.49 -1.11
C ALA A 178 -0.03 20.98 -2.47
N VAL A 179 0.66 21.92 -3.12
CA VAL A 179 0.28 22.50 -4.40
C VAL A 179 1.50 22.52 -5.32
N ILE A 180 1.31 22.08 -6.56
CA ILE A 180 2.30 22.07 -7.62
C ILE A 180 1.83 23.02 -8.72
N SER A 181 2.60 24.08 -8.95
CA SER A 181 2.26 25.12 -9.92
C SER A 181 2.08 24.54 -11.33
N ARG A 182 1.00 24.94 -12.00
CA ARG A 182 0.76 24.65 -13.41
C ARG A 182 1.86 25.21 -14.29
N GLU A 183 2.32 26.43 -14.00
CA GLU A 183 3.39 27.09 -14.76
C GLU A 183 4.66 26.25 -14.72
N TRP A 184 5.01 25.73 -13.53
CA TRP A 184 6.13 24.80 -13.38
C TRP A 184 5.95 23.52 -14.20
N ILE A 185 4.78 22.89 -14.15
CA ILE A 185 4.47 21.66 -14.90
C ILE A 185 4.61 21.90 -16.41
N GLN A 186 4.13 23.03 -16.92
CA GLN A 186 4.27 23.37 -18.34
C GLN A 186 5.71 23.65 -18.73
N ALA A 187 6.45 24.39 -17.91
CA ALA A 187 7.88 24.65 -18.12
C ALA A 187 8.70 23.35 -18.17
N MET A 188 8.47 22.45 -17.21
CA MET A 188 9.09 21.13 -17.19
C MET A 188 8.67 20.29 -18.39
N GLY A 189 7.39 20.31 -18.77
CA GLY A 189 6.89 19.62 -19.96
C GLY A 189 7.53 20.09 -21.27
N LEU A 190 7.97 21.36 -21.35
CA LEU A 190 8.74 21.92 -22.45
C LEU A 190 10.26 21.66 -22.34
N GLY A 191 10.72 21.05 -21.24
CA GLY A 191 12.12 20.75 -20.99
C GLY A 191 12.94 21.97 -20.53
N ILE A 192 12.30 22.97 -19.93
CA ILE A 192 12.98 24.16 -19.39
C ILE A 192 13.53 23.83 -18.00
N PRO A 193 14.87 23.72 -17.83
CA PRO A 193 15.46 23.44 -16.53
C PRO A 193 15.39 24.67 -15.60
N GLY A 194 15.34 24.44 -14.29
CA GLY A 194 15.48 25.53 -13.31
C GLY A 194 14.33 26.55 -13.30
N ALA A 195 13.12 26.14 -13.71
CA ALA A 195 11.93 26.99 -13.61
C ALA A 195 11.73 27.50 -12.17
N LYS A 196 11.44 28.80 -12.02
CA LYS A 196 11.41 29.51 -10.73
C LYS A 196 10.33 28.99 -9.79
N GLU A 197 9.28 28.44 -10.38
CA GLU A 197 8.07 27.96 -9.74
C GLU A 197 8.24 26.50 -9.22
N ALA A 198 9.45 25.94 -9.31
CA ALA A 198 9.74 24.61 -8.80
C ALA A 198 9.50 24.53 -7.28
N PRO A 199 8.82 23.48 -6.79
CA PRO A 199 8.64 23.29 -5.35
C PRO A 199 10.00 23.25 -4.61
N PRO A 200 10.15 23.94 -3.47
CA PRO A 200 11.42 23.95 -2.72
C PRO A 200 11.92 22.55 -2.33
N VAL A 201 11.00 21.63 -2.03
CA VAL A 201 11.30 20.22 -1.72
C VAL A 201 11.87 19.46 -2.92
N TRP A 202 11.47 19.81 -4.15
CA TRP A 202 12.04 19.25 -5.37
C TRP A 202 13.47 19.72 -5.59
N GLN A 203 13.72 21.03 -5.40
CA GLN A 203 15.07 21.59 -5.51
C GLN A 203 16.02 21.00 -4.46
N THR A 204 15.54 20.88 -3.22
CA THR A 204 16.30 20.24 -2.14
C THR A 204 16.69 18.81 -2.49
N TRP A 205 15.77 18.03 -3.09
CA TRP A 205 16.07 16.68 -3.54
C TRP A 205 17.08 16.65 -4.69
N LEU A 206 16.97 17.55 -5.67
CA LEU A 206 17.96 17.66 -6.76
C LEU A 206 19.37 17.91 -6.21
N GLU A 207 19.51 18.90 -5.31
CA GLU A 207 20.79 19.33 -4.74
C GLU A 207 21.38 18.28 -3.79
N THR A 208 20.59 17.81 -2.83
CA THR A 208 21.10 17.02 -1.69
C THR A 208 20.83 15.52 -1.81
N GLY A 209 19.86 15.11 -2.64
CA GLY A 209 19.33 13.76 -2.67
C GLY A 209 18.36 13.43 -1.52
N MET A 210 18.15 14.34 -0.55
CA MET A 210 17.22 14.12 0.56
C MET A 210 15.78 14.39 0.10
N ALA A 211 14.94 13.37 0.19
CA ALA A 211 13.50 13.50 -0.04
C ALA A 211 12.79 13.84 1.29
N LYS A 212 11.99 14.91 1.30
CA LYS A 212 11.10 15.24 2.42
C LYS A 212 9.70 14.65 2.15
N PRO A 213 9.30 13.56 2.82
CA PRO A 213 8.02 12.90 2.57
C PRO A 213 6.83 13.75 3.01
N LEU A 214 5.73 13.67 2.27
CA LEU A 214 4.42 14.17 2.69
C LEU A 214 3.81 13.17 3.68
N GLU A 215 4.02 13.42 4.96
CA GLU A 215 3.46 12.61 6.05
C GLU A 215 2.12 13.20 6.50
N ALA A 216 1.05 12.41 6.36
CA ALA A 216 -0.27 12.73 6.89
C ALA A 216 -0.65 11.65 7.92
N PRO A 217 -0.34 11.86 9.22
CA PRO A 217 -0.73 10.95 10.27
C PRO A 217 -2.24 10.70 10.18
N ARG A 218 -2.64 9.41 10.20
CA ARG A 218 -4.05 9.09 10.26
C ARG A 218 -4.62 9.70 11.54
N THR A 219 -5.74 10.42 11.42
CA THR A 219 -6.59 10.62 12.60
C THR A 219 -6.97 9.25 13.15
N GLN A 220 -7.15 9.11 14.46
CA GLN A 220 -7.59 7.86 15.08
C GLN A 220 -8.93 7.43 14.45
N GLN A 221 -8.87 6.62 13.40
CA GLN A 221 -10.03 6.24 12.62
C GLN A 221 -10.52 4.89 13.11
N ILE A 222 -11.75 4.91 13.62
CA ILE A 222 -12.52 3.70 13.87
C ILE A 222 -13.03 3.20 12.53
N ARG A 223 -12.53 2.04 12.12
CA ARG A 223 -12.91 1.43 10.84
C ARG A 223 -14.37 0.97 10.90
N PRO A 224 -15.26 1.41 10.00
CA PRO A 224 -16.60 0.84 9.88
C PRO A 224 -16.53 -0.64 9.47
N LYS A 225 -17.62 -1.41 9.68
CA LYS A 225 -17.69 -2.86 9.31
C LYS A 225 -17.23 -3.11 7.87
N ALA A 226 -17.64 -2.25 6.93
CA ALA A 226 -17.28 -2.38 5.51
C ALA A 226 -15.77 -2.29 5.25
N ASP A 227 -15.02 -1.55 6.07
CA ASP A 227 -13.57 -1.36 5.91
C ASP A 227 -12.75 -2.44 6.63
N GLN A 228 -13.41 -3.33 7.38
CA GLN A 228 -12.80 -4.46 8.09
C GLN A 228 -13.06 -5.80 7.39
N LEU A 229 -14.02 -5.84 6.47
CA LEU A 229 -14.42 -7.05 5.75
C LEU A 229 -13.98 -7.01 4.28
N PRO A 230 -13.65 -8.16 3.68
CA PRO A 230 -13.46 -8.24 2.24
C PRO A 230 -14.78 -8.01 1.49
N SER A 231 -14.68 -7.33 0.35
CA SER A 231 -15.82 -7.02 -0.52
C SER A 231 -15.84 -7.85 -1.81
N SER A 232 -14.67 -8.31 -2.28
CA SER A 232 -14.57 -9.14 -3.48
C SER A 232 -14.92 -10.61 -3.17
N HIS A 233 -15.52 -11.30 -4.15
CA HIS A 233 -15.87 -12.71 -4.01
C HIS A 233 -14.63 -13.57 -3.73
N ASP A 234 -13.52 -13.28 -4.40
CA ASP A 234 -12.26 -14.01 -4.24
C ASP A 234 -11.70 -13.87 -2.83
N ASP A 235 -11.68 -12.65 -2.29
CA ASP A 235 -11.17 -12.39 -0.93
C ASP A 235 -12.07 -13.02 0.15
N ILE A 236 -13.39 -13.01 -0.07
CA ILE A 236 -14.34 -13.73 0.79
C ILE A 236 -14.05 -15.23 0.78
N THR A 237 -13.79 -15.81 -0.40
CA THR A 237 -13.43 -17.22 -0.52
C THR A 237 -12.13 -17.54 0.24
N LEU A 238 -11.10 -16.68 0.18
CA LEU A 238 -9.87 -16.89 0.95
C LEU A 238 -10.12 -16.98 2.46
N ILE A 239 -10.96 -16.09 3.02
CA ILE A 239 -11.30 -16.12 4.44
C ILE A 239 -12.15 -17.35 4.78
N ASN A 240 -13.07 -17.76 3.91
CA ASN A 240 -13.86 -18.97 4.12
C ASN A 240 -13.00 -20.22 4.20
N VAL A 241 -11.92 -20.35 3.42
CA VAL A 241 -10.98 -21.48 3.53
C VAL A 241 -10.41 -21.61 4.95
N ILE A 242 -10.00 -20.49 5.56
CA ILE A 242 -9.47 -20.46 6.92
C ILE A 242 -10.56 -20.79 7.93
N LYS A 243 -11.73 -20.19 7.77
CA LYS A 243 -12.87 -20.41 8.66
C LYS A 243 -13.32 -21.87 8.64
N ASP A 244 -13.51 -22.45 7.46
CA ASP A 244 -13.99 -23.82 7.31
C ASP A 244 -13.00 -24.83 7.87
N ARG A 245 -11.69 -24.52 7.82
CA ARG A 245 -10.63 -25.32 8.45
C ARG A 245 -10.76 -25.36 9.97
N TYR A 246 -11.04 -24.22 10.61
CA TYR A 246 -10.93 -24.08 12.07
C TYR A 246 -12.26 -23.84 12.80
N GLN A 247 -13.41 -23.84 12.11
CA GLN A 247 -14.72 -23.62 12.72
C GLN A 247 -15.05 -24.58 13.88
N HIS A 248 -14.44 -25.77 13.88
CA HIS A 248 -14.57 -26.77 14.94
C HIS A 248 -13.26 -27.01 15.71
N ASP A 249 -12.21 -26.24 15.41
CA ASP A 249 -10.91 -26.30 16.08
C ASP A 249 -10.42 -24.89 16.45
N PRO A 250 -10.98 -24.29 17.52
CA PRO A 250 -10.55 -22.98 17.99
C PRO A 250 -9.06 -22.94 18.38
N PHE A 251 -8.49 -24.05 18.83
CA PHE A 251 -7.09 -24.13 19.24
C PHE A 251 -6.15 -24.14 18.03
N GLY A 252 -6.50 -24.85 16.96
CA GLY A 252 -5.78 -24.77 15.70
C GLY A 252 -5.77 -23.34 15.12
N PHE A 253 -6.87 -22.60 15.28
CA PHE A 253 -6.90 -21.21 14.85
C PHE A 253 -5.92 -20.30 15.61
N GLU A 254 -5.63 -20.57 16.89
CA GLU A 254 -4.61 -19.80 17.63
C GLU A 254 -3.22 -19.93 17.00
N SER A 255 -2.86 -21.13 16.52
CA SER A 255 -1.62 -21.35 15.77
C SER A 255 -1.62 -20.59 14.45
N CYS A 256 -2.75 -20.61 13.72
CA CYS A 256 -2.94 -19.84 12.49
C CYS A 256 -2.79 -18.32 12.73
N ALA A 257 -3.42 -17.80 13.78
CA ALA A 257 -3.31 -16.40 14.19
C ALA A 257 -1.87 -16.02 14.56
N GLY A 258 -1.12 -16.92 15.19
CA GLY A 258 0.32 -16.72 15.43
C GLY A 258 1.12 -16.61 14.13
N ALA A 259 0.81 -17.43 13.12
CA ALA A 259 1.45 -17.35 11.80
C ALA A 259 1.09 -16.06 11.05
N ILE A 260 -0.19 -15.64 11.08
CA ILE A 260 -0.64 -14.34 10.54
C ILE A 260 0.09 -13.19 11.25
N THR A 261 0.26 -13.28 12.57
CA THR A 261 0.98 -12.27 13.35
C THR A 261 2.45 -12.19 12.95
N LYS A 262 3.09 -13.30 12.57
CA LYS A 262 4.47 -13.29 12.02
C LYS A 262 4.54 -12.67 10.62
N LEU A 263 3.49 -12.78 9.81
CA LEU A 263 3.41 -12.05 8.54
C LEU A 263 3.26 -10.54 8.77
N LEU A 264 2.47 -10.16 9.77
CA LEU A 264 2.26 -8.76 10.15
C LEU A 264 3.50 -8.12 10.78
N LEU A 265 4.10 -8.80 11.75
CA LEU A 265 5.20 -8.31 12.57
C LEU A 265 6.50 -8.95 12.08
N SER A 266 7.24 -8.24 11.23
CA SER A 266 8.43 -8.73 10.51
C SER A 266 9.60 -9.23 11.37
N ASN A 267 9.57 -9.05 12.70
CA ASN A 267 10.67 -9.41 13.63
C ASN A 267 10.19 -10.14 14.90
N VAL A 268 9.16 -10.99 14.80
CA VAL A 268 8.75 -11.84 15.94
C VAL A 268 9.87 -12.84 16.26
N SER A 269 10.53 -12.68 17.41
CA SER A 269 11.63 -13.54 17.84
C SER A 269 11.14 -14.85 18.44
N ARG A 270 10.03 -14.81 19.17
CA ARG A 270 9.41 -15.98 19.82
C ARG A 270 7.90 -15.86 19.82
N PHE A 271 7.23 -17.01 19.73
CA PHE A 271 5.79 -17.10 19.91
C PHE A 271 5.47 -18.43 20.60
N GLU A 272 4.77 -18.35 21.72
CA GLU A 272 4.39 -19.48 22.55
C GLU A 272 2.88 -19.45 22.81
N LEU A 273 2.22 -20.58 22.57
CA LEU A 273 0.87 -20.83 23.05
C LEU A 273 0.99 -21.50 24.42
N THR A 274 0.52 -20.81 25.47
CA THR A 274 0.58 -21.37 26.82
C THR A 274 -0.28 -22.62 26.96
N ARG A 275 0.06 -23.47 27.95
CA ARG A 275 -0.72 -24.68 28.25
C ARG A 275 -2.13 -24.29 28.74
N PRO A 276 -3.15 -25.14 28.51
CA PRO A 276 -4.51 -24.87 28.99
C PRO A 276 -4.52 -24.60 30.51
N TRP A 277 -5.06 -23.46 30.92
CA TRP A 277 -5.32 -23.16 32.34
C TRP A 277 -6.58 -23.88 32.84
N ARG A 278 -6.83 -23.84 34.15
CA ARG A 278 -8.01 -24.47 34.82
C ARG A 278 -9.37 -24.10 34.20
N ASP A 279 -9.47 -22.94 33.55
CA ASP A 279 -10.69 -22.45 32.89
C ASP A 279 -10.76 -22.78 31.38
N GLY A 280 -9.84 -23.61 30.86
CA GLY A 280 -9.85 -24.11 29.48
C GLY A 280 -9.30 -23.16 28.41
N GLY A 281 -8.91 -21.94 28.77
CA GLY A 281 -8.29 -20.97 27.85
C GLY A 281 -6.77 -21.12 27.76
N ARG A 282 -6.21 -20.84 26.58
CA ARG A 282 -4.78 -20.56 26.38
C ARG A 282 -4.56 -19.05 26.22
N ASP A 283 -3.34 -18.64 26.55
CA ASP A 283 -2.81 -17.30 26.28
C ASP A 283 -1.74 -17.46 25.20
N GLY A 284 -1.93 -16.81 24.04
CA GLY A 284 -0.86 -16.62 23.08
C GLY A 284 0.03 -15.48 23.53
N VAL A 285 1.34 -15.73 23.64
CA VAL A 285 2.32 -14.72 24.02
C VAL A 285 3.44 -14.75 23.01
N GLY A 286 3.81 -13.58 22.50
CA GLY A 286 4.97 -13.45 21.63
C GLY A 286 5.92 -12.36 22.08
N THR A 287 7.08 -12.38 21.46
CA THR A 287 8.14 -11.39 21.66
C THR A 287 8.53 -10.81 20.31
N LEU A 288 8.52 -9.49 20.20
CA LEU A 288 8.92 -8.74 19.02
C LEU A 288 10.25 -8.07 19.31
N ARG A 289 11.21 -8.21 18.37
CA ARG A 289 12.47 -7.48 18.43
C ARG A 289 12.32 -6.12 17.77
N LEU A 290 12.63 -5.05 18.50
CA LEU A 290 12.69 -3.68 18.00
C LEU A 290 14.16 -3.24 17.93
N GLY A 291 14.60 -2.72 16.77
CA GLY A 291 15.99 -2.36 16.50
C GLY A 291 16.74 -3.42 15.68
N GLN A 292 18.06 -3.28 15.55
CA GLN A 292 18.90 -4.13 14.69
C GLN A 292 20.15 -4.64 15.42
N GLY A 293 20.45 -5.94 15.27
CA GLY A 293 21.63 -6.56 15.86
C GLY A 293 21.68 -6.38 17.38
N LEU A 294 22.84 -5.95 17.89
CA LEU A 294 23.07 -5.68 19.31
C LEU A 294 22.32 -4.43 19.81
N ALA A 295 21.95 -3.51 18.93
CA ALA A 295 21.14 -2.33 19.24
C ALA A 295 19.65 -2.66 19.09
N SER A 296 19.18 -3.67 19.82
CA SER A 296 17.78 -4.08 19.82
C SER A 296 17.27 -4.41 21.22
N ILE A 297 15.95 -4.27 21.40
CA ILE A 297 15.21 -4.66 22.60
C ILE A 297 14.13 -5.67 22.23
N GLU A 298 13.69 -6.44 23.22
CA GLU A 298 12.55 -7.34 23.10
C GLU A 298 11.33 -6.76 23.81
N VAL A 299 10.19 -6.73 23.13
CA VAL A 299 8.90 -6.30 23.68
C VAL A 299 7.91 -7.46 23.60
N ALA A 300 7.18 -7.71 24.67
CA ALA A 300 6.22 -8.78 24.77
C ALA A 300 4.83 -8.33 24.28
N PHE A 301 4.09 -9.25 23.67
CA PHE A 301 2.70 -9.02 23.28
C PHE A 301 1.78 -10.18 23.61
N ALA A 302 0.52 -9.87 23.88
CA ALA A 302 -0.55 -10.86 24.00
C ALA A 302 -1.23 -11.08 22.65
N LEU A 303 -1.63 -12.31 22.34
CA LEU A 303 -2.43 -12.64 21.17
C LEU A 303 -3.81 -13.15 21.60
N GLU A 304 -4.86 -12.60 21.01
CA GLU A 304 -6.23 -13.11 21.07
C GLU A 304 -6.68 -13.50 19.66
N ALA A 305 -7.18 -14.73 19.49
CA ALA A 305 -7.62 -15.26 18.20
C ALA A 305 -9.12 -15.56 18.21
N LYS A 306 -9.86 -15.07 17.20
CA LYS A 306 -11.30 -15.34 17.02
C LYS A 306 -11.63 -15.78 15.60
N CYS A 307 -11.97 -17.06 15.44
CA CYS A 307 -12.43 -17.60 14.16
C CYS A 307 -13.95 -17.42 14.02
N TYR A 308 -14.40 -16.19 13.77
CA TYR A 308 -15.82 -15.86 13.61
C TYR A 308 -16.22 -15.76 12.13
N GLY A 309 -17.51 -15.95 11.84
CA GLY A 309 -18.08 -15.67 10.52
C GLY A 309 -18.26 -14.17 10.28
N LEU A 310 -18.32 -13.77 9.01
CA LEU A 310 -18.36 -12.36 8.57
C LEU A 310 -19.56 -11.55 9.11
N GLU A 311 -20.59 -12.22 9.63
CA GLU A 311 -21.74 -11.58 10.27
C GLU A 311 -21.63 -11.41 11.78
N ASN A 312 -20.65 -12.08 12.41
CA ASN A 312 -20.48 -12.07 13.86
C ASN A 312 -19.28 -11.19 14.24
N SER A 313 -19.55 -10.08 14.91
CA SER A 313 -18.50 -9.18 15.39
C SER A 313 -17.74 -9.74 16.58
N VAL A 314 -16.48 -9.35 16.72
CA VAL A 314 -15.75 -9.44 17.98
C VAL A 314 -16.18 -8.29 18.87
N GLY A 315 -16.62 -8.63 20.08
CA GLY A 315 -17.27 -7.76 21.04
C GLY A 315 -16.33 -7.13 22.07
N VAL A 316 -16.89 -6.24 22.89
CA VAL A 316 -16.24 -5.70 24.11
C VAL A 316 -15.68 -6.82 24.98
N ARG A 317 -16.44 -7.91 25.18
CA ARG A 317 -16.02 -9.04 26.04
C ARG A 317 -14.67 -9.62 25.62
N GLU A 318 -14.49 -9.89 24.32
CA GLU A 318 -13.24 -10.46 23.80
C GLU A 318 -12.10 -9.44 23.85
N VAL A 319 -12.39 -8.16 23.60
CA VAL A 319 -11.41 -7.06 23.64
C VAL A 319 -10.95 -6.79 25.08
N SER A 320 -11.86 -6.68 26.05
CA SER A 320 -11.53 -6.51 27.46
C SER A 320 -10.70 -7.70 27.99
N ARG A 321 -10.97 -8.92 27.50
CA ARG A 321 -10.14 -10.09 27.81
C ARG A 321 -8.70 -9.89 27.32
N LEU A 322 -8.49 -9.42 26.09
CA LEU A 322 -7.16 -9.10 25.58
C LEU A 322 -6.50 -7.98 26.40
N ILE A 323 -7.21 -6.89 26.68
CA ILE A 323 -6.70 -5.76 27.48
C ILE A 323 -6.23 -6.23 28.87
N SER A 324 -7.00 -7.10 29.53
CA SER A 324 -6.61 -7.67 30.82
C SER A 324 -5.26 -8.42 30.77
N ARG A 325 -4.95 -9.03 29.62
CA ARG A 325 -3.69 -9.75 29.36
C ARG A 325 -2.55 -8.80 28.96
N ILE A 326 -2.84 -7.60 28.48
CA ILE A 326 -1.81 -6.61 28.14
C ILE A 326 -1.15 -6.02 29.39
N LYS A 327 -1.78 -6.06 30.56
CA LYS A 327 -1.29 -5.39 31.79
C LYS A 327 0.19 -5.66 32.18
N HIS A 328 0.77 -6.77 31.72
CA HIS A 328 2.17 -7.13 31.96
C HIS A 328 3.00 -7.26 30.66
N ARG A 329 2.56 -6.58 29.60
CA ARG A 329 3.09 -6.66 28.23
C ARG A 329 2.99 -5.29 27.58
N GLU A 330 3.77 -5.06 26.54
CA GLU A 330 3.83 -3.75 25.88
C GLU A 330 2.61 -3.50 24.97
N PHE A 331 2.04 -4.54 24.36
CA PHE A 331 0.85 -4.42 23.51
C PHE A 331 0.10 -5.74 23.33
N GLY A 332 -1.02 -5.71 22.61
CA GLY A 332 -1.79 -6.89 22.22
C GLY A 332 -2.10 -6.92 20.72
N VAL A 333 -2.31 -8.11 20.19
CA VAL A 333 -2.76 -8.35 18.81
C VAL A 333 -4.04 -9.17 18.89
N LEU A 334 -5.09 -8.71 18.23
CA LEU A 334 -6.33 -9.45 18.06
C LEU A 334 -6.49 -9.83 16.60
N VAL A 335 -6.47 -11.13 16.31
CA VAL A 335 -6.66 -11.67 14.97
C VAL A 335 -8.04 -12.28 14.85
N THR A 336 -8.82 -11.84 13.87
CA THR A 336 -10.16 -12.35 13.61
C THR A 336 -10.45 -12.53 12.12
N THR A 337 -11.13 -13.62 11.77
CA THR A 337 -11.69 -13.85 10.42
C THR A 337 -12.96 -13.03 10.16
N SER A 338 -13.30 -12.11 11.06
CA SER A 338 -14.46 -11.23 10.99
C SER A 338 -14.05 -9.77 11.21
N PHE A 339 -14.91 -8.98 11.84
CA PHE A 339 -14.73 -7.56 12.16
C PHE A 339 -14.87 -7.30 13.66
N ILE A 340 -14.33 -6.17 14.12
CA ILE A 340 -14.50 -5.63 15.46
C ILE A 340 -15.74 -4.74 15.47
N ASP A 341 -16.59 -4.90 16.48
CA ASP A 341 -17.75 -4.02 16.65
C ASP A 341 -17.33 -2.57 16.95
N ARG A 342 -18.22 -1.62 16.64
CA ARG A 342 -17.90 -0.20 16.77
C ARG A 342 -17.63 0.24 18.21
N GLN A 343 -18.35 -0.31 19.19
CA GLN A 343 -18.19 0.04 20.59
C GLN A 343 -16.84 -0.46 21.11
N ALA A 344 -16.48 -1.72 20.87
CA ALA A 344 -15.19 -2.25 21.30
C ALA A 344 -14.00 -1.56 20.62
N TYR A 345 -14.13 -1.18 19.35
CA TYR A 345 -13.11 -0.40 18.66
C TYR A 345 -12.97 0.99 19.28
N GLN A 346 -14.09 1.67 19.54
CA GLN A 346 -14.12 3.00 20.16
C GLN A 346 -13.45 2.98 21.54
N GLU A 347 -13.75 1.99 22.39
CA GLU A 347 -13.14 1.85 23.72
C GLU A 347 -11.61 1.76 23.65
N VAL A 348 -11.08 0.93 22.75
CA VAL A 348 -9.63 0.80 22.55
C VAL A 348 -8.98 2.11 22.10
N VAL A 349 -9.65 2.84 21.20
CA VAL A 349 -9.14 4.10 20.66
C VAL A 349 -9.18 5.21 21.70
N ASP A 350 -10.32 5.39 22.37
CA ASP A 350 -10.54 6.45 23.35
C ASP A 350 -9.65 6.28 24.58
N ASP A 351 -9.46 5.05 25.04
CA ASP A 351 -8.66 4.73 26.22
C ASP A 351 -7.16 4.55 25.91
N GLY A 352 -6.77 4.65 24.62
CA GLY A 352 -5.39 4.54 24.18
C GLY A 352 -4.77 3.15 24.45
N HIS A 353 -5.58 2.10 24.40
CA HIS A 353 -5.08 0.74 24.61
C HIS A 353 -4.17 0.31 23.45
N PRO A 354 -2.96 -0.22 23.72
CA PRO A 354 -2.01 -0.62 22.68
C PRO A 354 -2.44 -1.96 22.08
N VAL A 355 -3.48 -1.94 21.25
CA VAL A 355 -4.06 -3.13 20.60
C VAL A 355 -4.00 -2.96 19.09
N ILE A 356 -3.45 -3.98 18.41
CA ILE A 356 -3.49 -4.10 16.96
C ILE A 356 -4.68 -4.99 16.59
N PHE A 357 -5.62 -4.45 15.82
CA PHE A 357 -6.73 -5.22 15.24
C PHE A 357 -6.38 -5.73 13.85
N VAL A 358 -6.33 -7.05 13.69
CA VAL A 358 -6.14 -7.75 12.42
C VAL A 358 -7.47 -8.40 12.05
N THR A 359 -8.19 -7.76 11.14
CA THR A 359 -9.53 -8.14 10.70
C THR A 359 -9.50 -8.96 9.41
N ALA A 360 -10.65 -9.45 8.94
CA ALA A 360 -10.74 -10.30 7.76
C ALA A 360 -10.00 -9.71 6.54
N ILE A 361 -10.17 -8.41 6.24
CA ILE A 361 -9.47 -7.79 5.11
C ILE A 361 -7.95 -7.68 5.33
N ASP A 362 -7.50 -7.51 6.58
CA ASP A 362 -6.08 -7.44 6.91
C ASP A 362 -5.41 -8.80 6.71
N ILE A 363 -6.09 -9.89 7.11
CA ILE A 363 -5.64 -11.27 6.86
C ILE A 363 -5.48 -11.53 5.36
N VAL A 364 -6.46 -11.13 4.54
CA VAL A 364 -6.41 -11.27 3.08
C VAL A 364 -5.17 -10.56 2.50
N ARG A 365 -4.94 -9.31 2.91
CA ARG A 365 -3.79 -8.51 2.43
C ARG A 365 -2.47 -9.19 2.79
N LEU A 366 -2.29 -9.59 4.05
CA LEU A 366 -1.09 -10.28 4.52
C LEU A 366 -0.84 -11.58 3.77
N LEU A 367 -1.89 -12.37 3.49
CA LEU A 367 -1.77 -13.60 2.72
C LEU A 367 -1.34 -13.33 1.27
N ARG A 368 -1.96 -12.34 0.61
CA ARG A 368 -1.62 -11.96 -0.77
C ARG A 368 -0.18 -11.44 -0.87
N GLU A 369 0.25 -10.60 0.06
CA GLU A 369 1.62 -10.09 0.14
C GLU A 369 2.65 -11.21 0.35
N ALA A 370 2.30 -12.22 1.15
CA ALA A 370 3.10 -13.42 1.34
C ALA A 370 3.05 -14.41 0.16
N GLY A 371 2.27 -14.12 -0.88
CA GLY A 371 2.15 -14.94 -2.10
C GLY A 371 1.03 -15.98 -2.06
N TYR A 372 0.20 -16.01 -1.01
CA TYR A 372 -0.96 -16.91 -0.87
C TYR A 372 -2.23 -16.24 -1.42
N SER A 373 -2.31 -16.10 -2.74
CA SER A 373 -3.37 -15.33 -3.42
C SER A 373 -4.57 -16.14 -3.90
N SER A 374 -4.61 -17.46 -3.66
CA SER A 374 -5.68 -18.35 -4.13
C SER A 374 -6.10 -19.38 -3.08
N PRO A 375 -7.34 -19.93 -3.13
CA PRO A 375 -7.82 -20.92 -2.16
C PRO A 375 -6.92 -22.16 -2.01
N PRO A 376 -6.37 -22.75 -3.10
CA PRO A 376 -5.41 -23.86 -2.98
C PRO A 376 -4.13 -23.46 -2.25
N LEU A 377 -3.54 -22.31 -2.58
CA LEU A 377 -2.31 -21.83 -1.94
C LEU A 377 -2.52 -21.55 -0.44
N VAL A 378 -3.68 -21.01 -0.07
CA VAL A 378 -4.04 -20.83 1.35
C VAL A 378 -4.22 -22.18 2.04
N SER A 379 -4.90 -23.14 1.40
CA SER A 379 -5.06 -24.49 1.96
C SER A 379 -3.70 -25.18 2.19
N ASP A 380 -2.78 -25.07 1.24
CA ASP A 380 -1.43 -25.63 1.35
C ASP A 380 -0.63 -24.94 2.46
N TRP A 381 -0.71 -23.62 2.55
CA TRP A 381 -0.13 -22.86 3.64
C TRP A 381 -0.65 -23.32 5.00
N LEU A 382 -1.97 -23.48 5.14
CA LEU A 382 -2.61 -23.98 6.36
C LEU A 382 -2.15 -25.38 6.75
N ASN A 383 -1.90 -26.26 5.78
CA ASN A 383 -1.37 -27.61 6.03
C ASN A 383 0.05 -27.57 6.59
N GLY A 384 0.85 -26.57 6.20
CA GLY A 384 2.22 -26.38 6.70
C GLY A 384 2.30 -25.80 8.12
N LEU A 385 1.17 -25.39 8.72
CA LEU A 385 1.12 -24.86 10.09
C LEU A 385 0.91 -25.94 11.17
N GLN A 386 0.71 -27.19 10.76
CA GLN A 386 0.41 -28.31 11.66
C GLN A 386 1.63 -28.84 12.40
#